data_AF-A0A962YDN5-F1
#
_entry.id   AF-A0A962YDN5-F1
#
_cell.length_a   1.000
_cell.length_b   1.000
_cell.length_c   1.000
_cell.angle_alpha   90.00
_cell.angle_beta   90.00
_cell.angle_gamma   90.00
#
_symmetry.space_group_name_H-M   'P 1'
#
loop_
_entity.id
_entity.type
_entity.pdbx_description
1 polymer ?
#
loop_
_entity_poly.entity_id
_entity_poly.type
_entity_poly.pdbx_seq_one_letter_code
_entity_poly.pdbx_strand_id
1 'polypeptide(L)' 'LINGAVIVETVFGWPGVGKLMIDAVIQRDFAIIQAAVLVTAVAIFILNIVIDLLYGLLDPRVRHT' A
#
# COMPACT_ATOMS: atom_id res chain seq x y z
N LEU A 1 6.92 -8.35 6.18
CA LEU A 1 6.72 -6.90 6.35
C LEU A 1 5.28 -6.54 6.72
N ILE A 2 4.25 -7.06 6.03
CA ILE A 2 2.84 -6.71 6.30
C ILE A 2 2.32 -7.18 7.67
N ASN A 3 2.67 -8.40 8.12
CA ASN A 3 2.16 -8.95 9.38
C ASN A 3 2.59 -8.13 10.63
N GLY A 4 3.79 -7.55 10.61
CA GLY A 4 4.30 -6.70 11.69
C GLY A 4 3.60 -5.33 11.78
N ALA A 5 3.25 -4.74 10.63
CA ALA A 5 2.55 -3.45 10.59
C ALA A 5 1.14 -3.55 11.21
N VAL A 6 0.43 -4.64 10.96
CA VAL A 6 -0.92 -4.87 11.52
C VAL A 6 -0.89 -5.07 13.04
N ILE A 7 0.15 -5.69 13.56
CA ILE A 7 0.34 -5.85 15.01
C ILE A 7 0.52 -4.48 15.67
N VAL A 8 1.29 -3.57 15.07
CA VAL A 8 1.46 -2.20 15.58
C VAL A 8 0.12 -1.43 15.56
N GLU A 9 -0.65 -1.52 14.47
CA GLU A 9 -1.98 -0.91 14.37
C GLU A 9 -2.95 -1.41 15.46
N THR A 10 -2.85 -2.71 15.79
CA THR A 10 -3.73 -3.35 16.78
C THR A 10 -3.32 -3.02 18.21
N VAL A 11 -2.02 -3.06 18.51
CA VAL A 11 -1.48 -2.85 19.87
C VAL A 11 -1.55 -1.37 20.30
N PHE A 12 -1.31 -0.44 19.37
CA PHE A 12 -1.34 1.00 19.66
C PHE A 12 -2.69 1.66 19.35
N GLY A 13 -3.68 0.91 18.85
CA GLY A 13 -5.01 1.42 18.53
C GLY A 13 -5.03 2.42 17.37
N TRP A 14 -4.01 2.41 16.51
CA TRP A 14 -3.94 3.29 15.35
C TRP A 14 -4.82 2.78 14.21
N PRO A 15 -5.73 3.61 13.67
CA PRO A 15 -6.59 3.22 12.56
C PRO A 15 -5.75 3.12 11.28
N GLY A 16 -5.61 1.91 10.76
CA GLY A 16 -4.84 1.64 9.55
C GLY A 16 -5.46 0.57 8.67
N VAL A 17 -5.00 0.51 7.41
CA VAL A 17 -5.60 -0.30 6.36
C VAL A 17 -5.45 -1.80 6.64
N GLY A 18 -4.35 -2.20 7.30
CA GLY A 18 -4.09 -3.59 7.64
C GLY A 18 -5.10 -4.15 8.64
N LYS A 19 -5.36 -3.41 9.72
CA LYS A 19 -6.40 -3.74 10.70
C LYS A 19 -7.80 -3.76 10.06
N LEU A 20 -8.14 -2.77 9.22
CA LEU A 20 -9.42 -2.73 8.50
C LEU A 20 -9.63 -3.96 7.60
N MET A 21 -8.58 -4.43 6.92
CA MET A 21 -8.66 -5.63 6.10
C MET A 21 -8.88 -6.89 6.93
N ILE A 22 -8.21 -7.03 8.08
CA ILE A 22 -8.43 -8.18 8.98
C ILE A 22 -9.87 -8.18 9.52
N ASP A 23 -10.36 -7.03 9.98
CA ASP A 23 -11.72 -6.90 10.49
C ASP A 23 -12.75 -7.23 9.41
N ALA A 24 -12.54 -6.77 8.17
CA ALA A 24 -13.40 -7.09 7.03
C ALA A 24 -13.37 -8.59 6.65
N VAL A 25 -12.20 -9.25 6.75
CA VAL A 25 -12.09 -10.71 6.54
C VAL A 25 -12.87 -11.48 7.59
N ILE A 26 -12.77 -11.07 8.87
CA ILE A 26 -13.51 -11.70 9.97
C ILE A 26 -15.01 -11.50 9.80
N GLN A 27 -15.45 -10.29 9.39
CA GLN A 27 -16.85 -9.98 9.14
C GLN A 27 -17.37 -10.51 7.79
N ARG A 28 -16.50 -11.13 6.97
CA ARG A 28 -16.79 -11.57 5.59
C ARG A 28 -17.35 -10.45 4.71
N ASP A 29 -16.93 -9.22 4.97
CA ASP A 29 -17.30 -8.07 4.15
C ASP A 29 -16.39 -8.00 2.92
N PHE A 30 -16.81 -8.70 1.87
CA PHE A 30 -16.08 -8.74 0.61
C PHE A 30 -15.98 -7.37 -0.08
N ALA A 31 -16.92 -6.45 0.16
CA ALA A 31 -16.89 -5.12 -0.45
C ALA A 31 -15.74 -4.28 0.12
N ILE A 32 -15.57 -4.29 1.45
CA ILE A 32 -14.48 -3.59 2.11
C ILE A 32 -13.12 -4.19 1.75
N ILE A 33 -13.02 -5.53 1.69
CA ILE A 33 -11.78 -6.20 1.28
C ILE A 33 -11.40 -5.78 -0.13
N GLN A 34 -12.35 -5.83 -1.06
CA GLN A 34 -12.08 -5.47 -2.45
C GLN A 34 -11.69 -3.99 -2.59
N ALA A 35 -12.38 -3.09 -1.91
CA ALA A 35 -12.04 -1.66 -1.89
C ALA A 35 -10.64 -1.42 -1.32
N ALA A 36 -10.28 -2.04 -0.19
CA ALA A 36 -8.98 -1.90 0.44
C ALA A 36 -7.84 -2.41 -0.47
N VAL A 37 -8.06 -3.55 -1.14
CA VAL A 37 -7.10 -4.09 -2.12
C VAL A 37 -6.92 -3.14 -3.29
N LEU A 38 -8.01 -2.61 -3.85
CA LEU A 38 -7.98 -1.70 -5.00
C LEU A 38 -7.24 -0.40 -4.66
N VAL A 39 -7.55 0.21 -3.52
CA VAL A 39 -6.88 1.43 -3.04
C VAL A 39 -5.39 1.20 -2.84
N THR A 40 -5.02 0.09 -2.20
CA THR A 40 -3.61 -0.25 -1.95
C THR A 40 -2.86 -0.51 -3.27
N ALA A 41 -3.48 -1.21 -4.21
CA ALA A 41 -2.90 -1.46 -5.53
C ALA A 41 -2.67 -0.15 -6.31
N VAL A 42 -3.66 0.75 -6.32
CA VAL A 42 -3.54 2.06 -6.97
C VAL A 42 -2.46 2.91 -6.30
N ALA A 43 -2.37 2.91 -4.96
CA ALA A 43 -1.33 3.63 -4.24
C ALA A 43 0.08 3.12 -4.60
N ILE A 44 0.27 1.81 -4.67
CA ILE A 44 1.54 1.20 -5.11
C ILE A 44 1.83 1.56 -6.57
N PHE A 45 0.83 1.56 -7.44
CA PHE A 45 1.00 1.94 -8.85
C PHE A 45 1.45 3.39 -8.99
N ILE A 46 0.80 4.32 -8.26
CA ILE A 46 1.19 5.73 -8.22
C ILE A 46 2.61 5.87 -7.68
N LEU A 47 2.95 5.17 -6.60
CA LEU A 47 4.30 5.20 -6.04
C LEU A 47 5.34 4.72 -7.04
N ASN A 48 5.07 3.64 -7.78
CA ASN A 48 5.97 3.17 -8.83
C ASN A 48 6.17 4.23 -9.91
N ILE A 49 5.09 4.87 -10.41
CA ILE A 49 5.20 5.96 -11.40
C ILE A 49 6.02 7.13 -10.84
N VAL A 50 5.78 7.51 -9.60
CA VAL A 50 6.51 8.59 -8.93
C VAL A 50 7.99 8.25 -8.81
N ILE A 51 8.31 7.00 -8.45
CA ILE A 51 9.67 6.49 -8.35
C ILE A 51 10.34 6.49 -9.72
N ASP A 52 9.68 5.98 -10.76
CA ASP A 52 10.20 5.96 -12.13
C ASP A 52 10.47 7.38 -12.66
N LEU A 53 9.56 8.33 -12.37
CA LEU A 53 9.72 9.73 -12.73
C LEU A 53 10.88 10.39 -11.96
N LEU A 54 10.99 10.13 -10.65
CA LEU A 54 12.09 10.60 -9.82
C LEU A 54 13.42 10.04 -10.31
N TYR A 55 13.48 8.77 -10.67
CA TYR A 55 14.68 8.17 -11.27
C TYR A 55 15.01 8.80 -12.63
N GLY A 56 14.01 9.05 -13.49
CA GLY A 56 14.23 9.75 -14.75
C GLY A 56 14.73 11.20 -14.61
N LEU A 57 14.39 11.87 -13.51
CA LEU A 57 14.83 13.24 -13.20
C LEU A 57 16.17 13.31 -12.47
N LEU A 58 16.42 12.40 -11.52
CA LEU A 58 17.65 12.39 -10.71
C LEU A 58 18.79 11.62 -11.38
N ASP A 59 18.51 10.66 -12.27
CA ASP A 59 19.54 9.81 -12.87
C ASP A 59 19.79 10.16 -14.36
N PRO A 60 20.73 11.07 -14.67
CA PRO A 60 21.09 11.44 -16.04
C PRO A 60 21.77 10.31 -16.83
N ARG A 61 22.03 9.14 -16.21
CA ARG A 61 22.71 8.00 -16.83
C ARG A 61 21.84 7.18 -17.79
N VAL A 62 20.51 7.31 -17.73
CA VAL A 62 19.60 6.70 -18.72
C VAL A 62 19.78 7.31 -20.13
N ARG A 63 20.53 8.41 -20.27
CA ARG A 63 20.71 9.14 -21.53
C ARG A 63 21.91 8.71 -22.40
N HIS A 64 22.67 7.67 -22.06
CA HIS A 64 23.77 7.21 -22.92
C HIS A 64 23.52 5.83 -23.52
N THR A 65 22.86 5.82 -24.67
CA THR A 65 23.23 4.97 -25.81
C THR A 65 23.34 5.86 -27.04
#